data_AF-A0A955X1Z7-F1
#
_entry.id   AF-A0A955X1Z7-F1
#
_cell.length_a   1.000
_cell.length_b   1.000
_cell.length_c   1.000
_cell.angle_alpha   90.00
_cell.angle_beta   90.00
_cell.angle_gamma   90.00
#
_symmetry.space_group_name_H-M   'P 1'
#
loop_
_entity.id
_entity.type
_entity.pdbx_description
1 polymer ?
#
loop_
_entity_poly.entity_id
_entity_poly.type
_entity_poly.pdbx_seq_one_letter_code
_entity_poly.pdbx_strand_id
1 'polypeptide(L)'
;MAKKGKEIDLGGIRLQVDPFIILQRVLMRQKLMLTIIAVIGGAITIFAYKSAPKIYQSYSTVAIRTESREEDYWRKLANRAMRDLNSNSELMLIINELDLFGSTRATNPYEIALRSLRRELKIDHATGQVGVRFESKSAKQAQQVVAFVTERVLGTFANLIDSPYRREIEALNRGIAELEPKVQVARTKLYEFKAKHPSVAVLTPDFIAPTSPLGGVESEIERAERNLKRCYAGERETAPAPAAKPKTDGPACRRLAELQARKQTLLASYTPSHPEVVRASDQVAKQEIACEREQVELGGTVSGGIKPGQTQAQCIDAAKARLEALHREKVNIEKQAIKKPALQQEWAELSLEVNQLDSQMRALQDRRARSIENRLVAANDFQENFQLVDPPRVPQLPAKPERNQFMIMGIAITAIIGLILAALREAFRQSFLDPTEFEEQTGLQVLAVLPDLSDS
;
A
#
# COMPACT_ATOMS: atom_id res chain seq x y z
N MET A 1 -62.29 14.58 22.74
CA MET A 1 -62.24 13.53 23.78
C MET A 1 -62.25 14.19 25.14
N ALA A 2 -63.44 14.36 25.73
CA ALA A 2 -63.63 14.99 27.04
C ALA A 2 -63.25 13.98 28.14
N LYS A 3 -62.23 14.31 28.93
CA LYS A 3 -61.78 13.48 30.04
C LYS A 3 -62.69 13.75 31.24
N LYS A 4 -63.57 12.80 31.56
CA LYS A 4 -64.42 12.79 32.75
C LYS A 4 -63.60 13.18 33.99
N GLY A 5 -64.06 14.22 34.71
CA GLY A 5 -63.55 14.60 36.01
C GLY A 5 -63.64 13.43 36.99
N LYS A 6 -62.63 13.29 37.85
CA LYS A 6 -62.52 12.20 38.83
C LYS A 6 -63.41 12.53 40.02
N GLU A 7 -64.44 11.72 40.24
CA GLU A 7 -65.30 11.77 41.42
C GLU A 7 -64.48 11.39 42.66
N ILE A 8 -64.40 12.29 43.63
CA ILE A 8 -63.92 11.97 44.98
C ILE A 8 -65.08 12.26 45.91
N ASP A 9 -65.64 11.19 46.47
CA ASP A 9 -66.82 11.22 47.34
C ASP A 9 -66.36 11.36 48.79
N LEU A 10 -66.65 12.51 49.39
CA LEU A 10 -66.50 12.74 50.83
C LEU A 10 -67.83 13.30 51.35
N GLY A 11 -68.66 12.41 51.88
CA GLY A 11 -69.73 12.78 52.81
C GLY A 11 -70.89 13.60 52.24
N GLY A 12 -71.47 13.18 51.10
CA GLY A 12 -72.85 13.57 50.75
C GLY A 12 -73.04 14.92 50.08
N ILE A 13 -71.97 15.63 49.71
CA ILE A 13 -72.06 16.89 48.94
C ILE A 13 -71.53 16.62 47.52
N ARG A 14 -72.43 16.57 46.54
CA ARG A 14 -72.07 16.42 45.12
C ARG A 14 -71.60 17.77 44.57
N LEU A 15 -70.30 18.03 44.68
CA LEU A 15 -69.64 19.17 44.05
C LEU A 15 -69.21 18.78 42.62
N GLN A 16 -70.06 19.06 41.62
CA GLN A 16 -69.63 19.15 40.22
C GLN A 16 -68.80 20.43 40.08
N VAL A 17 -67.53 20.39 40.46
CA VAL A 17 -66.63 21.51 40.24
C VAL A 17 -65.99 21.30 38.88
N ASP A 18 -66.58 21.90 37.85
CA ASP A 18 -65.97 21.91 36.53
C ASP A 18 -64.61 22.63 36.63
N PRO A 19 -63.49 21.95 36.33
CA PRO A 19 -62.16 22.53 36.48
C PRO A 19 -61.95 23.76 35.60
N PHE A 20 -62.75 23.91 34.54
CA PHE A 20 -62.75 25.05 33.65
C PHE A 20 -63.33 26.32 34.30
N ILE A 21 -64.39 26.17 35.10
CA ILE A 21 -65.04 27.30 35.80
C ILE A 21 -64.11 27.81 36.91
N ILE A 22 -63.46 26.91 37.65
CA ILE A 22 -62.45 27.27 38.66
C ILE A 22 -61.30 28.04 38.00
N LEU A 23 -60.78 27.55 36.88
CA LEU A 23 -59.67 28.17 36.17
C LEU A 23 -60.03 29.60 35.72
N GLN A 24 -61.22 29.78 35.14
CA GLN A 24 -61.72 31.09 34.71
C GLN A 24 -61.92 32.05 35.89
N ARG A 25 -62.44 31.56 37.03
CA ARG A 25 -62.61 32.35 38.26
C ARG A 25 -61.28 32.81 38.84
N VAL A 26 -60.31 31.90 38.91
CA VAL A 26 -58.94 32.18 39.36
C VAL A 26 -58.27 33.21 38.43
N LEU A 27 -58.41 33.04 37.11
CA LEU A 27 -57.83 33.98 36.14
C LEU A 27 -58.49 35.37 36.19
N MET A 28 -59.79 35.45 36.50
CA MET A 28 -60.53 36.71 36.57
C MET A 28 -60.24 37.49 37.86
N ARG A 29 -60.22 36.81 39.01
CA ARG A 29 -60.09 37.45 40.33
C ARG A 29 -58.66 37.67 40.80
N GLN A 30 -57.75 36.78 40.41
CA GLN A 30 -56.37 36.80 40.90
C GLN A 30 -55.38 37.37 39.88
N LYS A 31 -55.84 38.18 38.92
CA LYS A 31 -55.00 38.83 37.90
C LYS A 31 -53.80 39.57 38.52
N LEU A 32 -54.01 40.29 39.61
CA LEU A 32 -52.94 41.02 40.30
C LEU A 32 -51.91 40.08 40.96
N MET A 33 -52.35 38.96 41.53
CA MET A 33 -51.45 37.96 42.10
C MET A 33 -50.68 37.21 41.01
N LEU A 34 -51.37 36.77 39.95
CA LEU A 34 -50.75 36.08 38.82
C LEU A 34 -49.73 36.96 38.10
N THR A 35 -49.99 38.26 37.96
CA THR A 35 -49.03 39.22 37.39
C THR A 35 -47.83 39.42 38.32
N ILE A 36 -48.02 39.55 39.64
CA ILE A 36 -46.91 39.62 40.60
C ILE A 36 -46.04 38.36 40.53
N ILE A 37 -46.64 37.16 40.51
CA ILE A 37 -45.91 35.90 40.40
C ILE A 37 -45.18 35.80 39.06
N ALA A 38 -45.80 36.23 37.96
CA ALA A 38 -45.16 36.25 36.65
C ALA A 38 -43.95 37.19 36.62
N VAL A 39 -44.04 38.38 37.23
CA VAL A 39 -42.92 39.34 37.32
C VAL A 39 -41.79 38.79 38.20
N ILE A 40 -42.12 38.25 39.39
CA ILE A 40 -41.12 37.67 40.30
C ILE A 40 -40.46 36.46 39.67
N GLY A 41 -41.24 35.51 39.12
CA GLY A 41 -40.68 34.32 38.48
C GLY A 41 -39.90 34.65 37.21
N GLY A 42 -40.30 35.67 36.44
CA GLY A 42 -39.52 36.21 35.34
C GLY A 42 -38.16 36.77 35.80
N ALA A 43 -38.15 37.57 36.87
CA ALA A 43 -36.91 38.10 37.46
C ALA A 43 -36.00 36.98 37.98
N ILE A 44 -36.56 35.98 38.69
CA ILE A 44 -35.83 34.80 39.17
C ILE A 44 -35.24 34.02 37.99
N THR A 45 -36.02 33.81 36.92
CA THR A 45 -35.55 33.08 35.73
C THR A 45 -34.38 33.80 35.07
N ILE A 46 -34.45 35.13 34.91
CA ILE A 46 -33.37 35.95 34.34
C ILE A 46 -32.13 35.91 35.25
N PHE A 47 -32.31 36.02 36.57
CA PHE A 47 -31.23 35.93 37.54
C PHE A 47 -30.54 34.55 37.49
N ALA A 48 -31.33 33.48 37.51
CA ALA A 48 -30.83 32.11 37.39
C ALA A 48 -30.06 31.89 36.07
N TYR A 49 -30.56 32.43 34.96
CA TYR A 49 -29.87 32.38 33.67
C TYR A 49 -28.51 33.11 33.70
N LYS A 50 -28.44 34.30 34.30
CA LYS A 50 -27.19 35.06 34.39
C LYS A 50 -26.16 34.42 35.34
N SER A 51 -26.62 33.74 36.38
CA SER A 51 -25.78 33.06 37.37
C SER A 51 -25.35 31.64 36.96
N ALA A 52 -26.01 31.04 35.97
CA ALA A 52 -25.65 29.72 35.48
C ALA A 52 -24.26 29.72 34.80
N PRO A 53 -23.44 28.67 35.02
CA PRO A 53 -22.13 28.57 34.38
C PRO A 53 -22.30 28.46 32.87
N LYS A 54 -21.71 29.41 32.15
CA LYS A 54 -21.71 29.44 30.68
C LYS A 54 -20.72 28.41 30.15
N ILE A 55 -21.19 27.56 29.25
CA ILE A 55 -20.36 26.55 28.57
C ILE A 55 -20.26 26.93 27.11
N TYR A 56 -19.03 27.07 26.63
CA TYR A 56 -18.69 27.36 25.25
C TYR A 56 -18.31 26.07 24.53
N GLN A 57 -18.72 25.95 23.28
CA GLN A 57 -18.43 24.79 22.46
C GLN A 57 -17.68 25.24 21.20
N SER A 58 -16.57 24.57 20.92
CA SER A 58 -15.87 24.70 19.63
C SER A 58 -16.06 23.41 18.84
N TYR A 59 -16.14 23.54 17.51
CA TYR A 59 -16.20 22.43 16.58
C TYR A 59 -15.21 22.62 15.43
N SER A 60 -14.74 21.51 14.87
CA SER A 60 -13.88 21.47 13.69
C SER A 60 -14.29 20.26 12.86
N THR A 61 -14.33 20.42 11.55
CA THR A 61 -14.73 19.36 10.62
C THR A 61 -13.67 19.18 9.55
N VAL A 62 -13.17 17.96 9.46
CA VAL A 62 -12.27 17.50 8.40
C VAL A 62 -13.10 16.67 7.43
N ALA A 63 -13.19 17.11 6.17
CA ALA A 63 -13.79 16.27 5.13
C ALA A 63 -12.74 15.30 4.59
N ILE A 64 -13.20 14.08 4.35
CA ILE A 64 -12.45 13.02 3.71
C ILE A 64 -13.17 12.74 2.39
N ARG A 65 -12.56 13.15 1.28
CA ARG A 65 -13.05 12.73 -0.04
C ARG A 65 -12.62 11.28 -0.24
N THR A 66 -13.58 10.38 -0.30
CA THR A 66 -13.33 8.96 -0.52
C THR A 66 -14.04 8.51 -1.79
N GLU A 67 -13.34 7.84 -2.70
CA GLU A 67 -13.99 7.15 -3.80
C GLU A 67 -14.79 5.95 -3.29
N SER A 68 -15.92 5.65 -3.94
CA SER A 68 -16.89 4.63 -3.50
C SER A 68 -16.30 3.21 -3.40
N ARG A 69 -15.21 2.92 -4.12
CA ARG A 69 -14.56 1.60 -4.12
C ARG A 69 -13.72 1.33 -2.86
N GLU A 70 -13.41 2.34 -2.07
CA GLU A 70 -12.50 2.26 -0.92
C GLU A 70 -13.18 2.45 0.44
N GLU A 71 -14.50 2.58 0.48
CA GLU A 71 -15.25 2.98 1.68
C GLU A 71 -15.00 2.05 2.90
N ASP A 72 -14.87 0.74 2.67
CA ASP A 72 -14.56 -0.24 3.71
C ASP A 72 -13.15 -0.08 4.30
N TYR A 73 -12.17 0.31 3.48
CA TYR A 73 -10.81 0.60 3.94
C TYR A 73 -10.81 1.83 4.85
N TRP A 74 -11.42 2.91 4.39
CA TRP A 74 -11.54 4.17 5.14
C TRP A 74 -12.29 3.99 6.45
N ARG A 75 -13.38 3.20 6.46
CA ARG A 75 -14.12 2.87 7.68
C ARG A 75 -13.24 2.14 8.71
N LYS A 76 -12.46 1.14 8.26
CA LYS A 76 -11.53 0.41 9.14
C LYS A 76 -10.40 1.30 9.67
N LEU A 77 -9.85 2.16 8.81
CA LEU A 77 -8.80 3.10 9.17
C LEU A 77 -9.30 4.13 10.20
N ALA A 78 -10.46 4.73 9.96
CA ALA A 78 -11.10 5.65 10.91
C ALA A 78 -11.37 4.96 12.25
N ASN A 79 -11.97 3.77 12.27
CA ASN A 79 -12.18 3.01 13.50
C ASN A 79 -10.88 2.69 14.26
N ARG A 80 -9.75 2.58 13.55
CA ARG A 80 -8.44 2.39 14.16
C ARG A 80 -7.90 3.71 14.74
N ALA A 81 -7.92 4.78 13.96
CA ALA A 81 -7.51 6.12 14.40
C ALA A 81 -8.30 6.57 15.63
N MET A 82 -9.61 6.35 15.65
CA MET A 82 -10.51 6.78 16.73
C MET A 82 -10.27 6.00 18.01
N ARG A 83 -9.89 4.72 17.91
CA ARG A 83 -9.46 3.93 19.07
C ARG A 83 -8.13 4.43 19.63
N ASP A 84 -7.21 4.80 18.76
CA ASP A 84 -5.88 5.29 19.15
C ASP A 84 -5.99 6.66 19.84
N LEU A 85 -6.74 7.60 19.25
CA LEU A 85 -6.97 8.93 19.80
C LEU A 85 -7.75 8.94 21.11
N ASN A 86 -8.66 7.99 21.32
CA ASN A 86 -9.42 7.84 22.57
C ASN A 86 -8.68 7.02 23.64
N SER A 87 -7.47 6.55 23.34
CA SER A 87 -6.63 5.82 24.29
C SER A 87 -6.24 6.71 25.47
N ASN A 88 -6.04 6.11 26.64
CA ASN A 88 -5.66 6.86 27.83
C ASN A 88 -4.32 7.58 27.64
N SER A 89 -3.38 7.00 26.89
CA SER A 89 -2.08 7.62 26.58
C SER A 89 -2.24 8.90 25.77
N GLU A 90 -3.05 8.91 24.71
CA GLU A 90 -3.26 10.10 23.88
C GLU A 90 -4.03 11.19 24.63
N LEU A 91 -5.07 10.82 25.38
CA LEU A 91 -5.80 11.78 26.21
C LEU A 91 -4.91 12.39 27.30
N MET A 92 -4.00 11.62 27.89
CA MET A 92 -3.02 12.13 28.84
C MET A 92 -2.05 13.13 28.19
N LEU A 93 -1.58 12.86 26.97
CA LEU A 93 -0.73 13.80 26.22
C LEU A 93 -1.46 15.13 26.00
N ILE A 94 -2.73 15.09 25.57
CA ILE A 94 -3.54 16.30 25.35
C ILE A 94 -3.72 17.08 26.67
N ILE A 95 -4.00 16.40 27.78
CA ILE A 95 -4.16 17.03 29.09
C ILE A 95 -2.88 17.77 29.50
N ASN A 96 -1.73 17.12 29.34
CA ASN A 96 -0.44 17.65 29.77
C ASN A 96 0.02 18.81 28.89
N GLU A 97 -0.06 18.65 27.57
CA GLU A 97 0.44 19.64 26.60
C GLU A 97 -0.33 20.96 26.67
N LEU A 98 -1.66 20.90 26.83
CA LEU A 98 -2.53 22.07 26.88
C LEU A 98 -2.79 22.57 28.30
N ASP A 99 -2.07 22.01 29.28
CA ASP A 99 -2.28 22.21 30.71
C ASP A 99 -3.76 22.19 31.14
N LEU A 100 -4.54 21.26 30.59
CA LEU A 100 -5.97 21.16 30.89
C LEU A 100 -6.20 20.76 32.35
N PHE A 101 -7.14 21.43 33.01
CA PHE A 101 -7.48 21.21 34.41
C PHE A 101 -6.33 21.53 35.41
N GLY A 102 -5.34 22.35 35.03
CA GLY A 102 -4.21 22.71 35.91
C GLY A 102 -4.62 23.21 37.30
N SER A 103 -5.66 24.05 37.39
CA SER A 103 -6.22 24.53 38.67
C SER A 103 -6.84 23.44 39.55
N THR A 104 -7.19 22.30 38.96
CA THR A 104 -7.93 21.20 39.61
C THR A 104 -7.08 19.95 39.81
N ARG A 105 -5.93 19.83 39.09
CA ARG A 105 -4.99 18.70 39.20
C ARG A 105 -4.32 18.59 40.56
N ALA A 106 -4.13 19.69 41.28
CA ALA A 106 -3.55 19.68 42.62
C ALA A 106 -4.44 18.96 43.65
N THR A 107 -5.75 18.90 43.40
CA THR A 107 -6.75 18.37 44.34
C THR A 107 -7.39 17.07 43.85
N ASN A 108 -7.37 16.79 42.55
CA ASN A 108 -8.04 15.63 41.96
C ASN A 108 -7.06 14.61 41.36
N PRO A 109 -7.31 13.29 41.54
CA PRO A 109 -6.60 12.23 40.84
C PRO A 109 -6.69 12.38 39.31
N TYR A 110 -5.60 12.01 38.61
CA TYR A 110 -5.51 12.05 37.14
C TYR A 110 -6.65 11.30 36.43
N GLU A 111 -7.22 10.25 37.04
CA GLU A 111 -8.37 9.53 36.49
C GLU A 111 -9.62 10.41 36.30
N ILE A 112 -9.82 11.40 37.17
CA ILE A 112 -10.97 12.31 37.08
C ILE A 112 -10.78 13.24 35.88
N ALA A 113 -9.56 13.73 35.66
CA ALA A 113 -9.24 14.57 34.50
C ALA A 113 -9.48 13.82 33.17
N LEU A 114 -9.05 12.56 33.09
CA LEU A 114 -9.30 11.70 31.92
C LEU A 114 -10.79 11.47 31.67
N ARG A 115 -11.56 11.18 32.73
CA ARG A 115 -13.01 10.98 32.62
C ARG A 115 -13.74 12.26 32.23
N SER A 116 -13.29 13.41 32.70
CA SER A 116 -13.83 14.72 32.30
C SER A 116 -13.51 15.02 30.85
N LEU A 117 -12.25 14.87 30.42
CA LEU A 117 -11.86 15.07 29.03
C LEU A 117 -12.65 14.15 28.09
N ARG A 118 -12.79 12.86 28.39
CA ARG A 118 -13.56 11.93 27.54
C ARG A 118 -15.05 12.30 27.43
N ARG A 119 -15.62 12.98 28.43
CA ARG A 119 -17.01 13.45 28.40
C ARG A 119 -17.16 14.76 27.62
N GLU A 120 -16.20 15.66 27.78
CA GLU A 120 -16.20 17.00 27.21
C GLU A 120 -15.70 17.01 25.75
N LEU A 121 -14.78 16.11 25.39
CA LEU A 121 -14.24 15.91 24.06
C LEU A 121 -14.98 14.78 23.35
N LYS A 122 -15.61 15.10 22.22
CA LYS A 122 -16.24 14.13 21.32
C LYS A 122 -15.57 14.18 19.96
N ILE A 123 -15.08 13.02 19.53
CA ILE A 123 -14.53 12.83 18.20
C ILE A 123 -15.50 11.91 17.46
N ASP A 124 -16.34 12.52 16.64
CA ASP A 124 -17.32 11.82 15.83
C ASP A 124 -16.73 11.54 14.44
N HIS A 125 -17.11 10.42 13.86
CA HIS A 125 -16.75 10.07 12.50
C HIS A 125 -17.98 9.58 11.75
N ALA A 126 -18.22 10.18 10.60
CA ALA A 126 -19.24 9.77 9.66
C ALA A 126 -18.56 9.39 8.34
N THR A 127 -19.30 8.77 7.43
CA THR A 127 -18.83 8.55 6.07
C THR A 127 -18.40 9.89 5.46
N GLY A 128 -17.12 9.97 5.07
CA GLY A 128 -16.54 11.16 4.43
C GLY A 128 -16.26 12.37 5.34
N GLN A 129 -16.40 12.27 6.67
CA GLN A 129 -16.06 13.39 7.56
C GLN A 129 -15.70 12.97 8.99
N VAL A 130 -14.78 13.72 9.59
CA VAL A 130 -14.39 13.60 10.99
C VAL A 130 -14.65 14.93 11.70
N GLY A 131 -15.50 14.89 12.72
CA GLY A 131 -15.88 16.05 13.51
C GLY A 131 -15.25 15.98 14.90
N VAL A 132 -14.58 17.05 15.30
CA VAL A 132 -14.03 17.21 16.67
C VAL A 132 -14.83 18.28 17.38
N ARG A 133 -15.36 17.96 18.57
CA ARG A 133 -16.16 18.87 19.38
C ARG A 133 -15.66 18.87 20.82
N PHE A 134 -15.51 20.04 21.41
CA PHE A 134 -15.09 20.18 22.80
C PHE A 134 -15.87 21.26 23.52
N GLU A 135 -16.31 20.96 24.75
CA GLU A 135 -17.03 21.87 25.64
C GLU A 135 -16.12 22.37 26.77
N SER A 136 -16.03 23.70 26.97
CA SER A 136 -15.28 24.29 28.09
C SER A 136 -15.94 25.55 28.63
N LYS A 137 -15.61 25.92 29.87
CA LYS A 137 -15.99 27.19 30.49
C LYS A 137 -15.33 28.41 29.82
N SER A 138 -14.20 28.20 29.16
CA SER A 138 -13.46 29.26 28.45
C SER A 138 -13.56 29.07 26.94
N ALA A 139 -14.04 30.09 26.23
CA ALA A 139 -14.14 30.07 24.77
C ALA A 139 -12.78 29.88 24.08
N LYS A 140 -11.72 30.50 24.62
CA LYS A 140 -10.36 30.39 24.09
C LYS A 140 -9.81 28.97 24.28
N GLN A 141 -10.00 28.39 25.47
CA GLN A 141 -9.57 27.02 25.74
C GLN A 141 -10.33 26.02 24.86
N ALA A 142 -11.64 26.26 24.64
CA ALA A 142 -12.45 25.41 23.77
C ALA A 142 -11.85 25.33 22.36
N GLN A 143 -11.48 26.47 21.79
CA GLN A 143 -10.87 26.55 20.46
C GLN A 143 -9.48 25.91 20.42
N GLN A 144 -8.63 26.17 21.41
CA GLN A 144 -7.26 25.63 21.47
C GLN A 144 -7.25 24.10 21.52
N VAL A 145 -8.13 23.51 22.34
CA VAL A 145 -8.25 22.05 22.44
C VAL A 145 -8.71 21.45 21.12
N VAL A 146 -9.74 22.03 20.48
CA VAL A 146 -10.20 21.50 19.19
C VAL A 146 -9.13 21.66 18.11
N ALA A 147 -8.38 22.77 18.08
CA ALA A 147 -7.27 22.95 17.14
C ALA A 147 -6.21 21.87 17.29
N PHE A 148 -5.74 21.67 18.52
CA PHE A 148 -4.72 20.68 18.82
C PHE A 148 -5.18 19.25 18.53
N VAL A 149 -6.40 18.90 18.93
CA VAL A 149 -6.95 17.56 18.66
C VAL A 149 -7.18 17.34 17.17
N THR A 150 -7.61 18.37 16.42
CA THR A 150 -7.78 18.26 14.96
C THR A 150 -6.43 17.98 14.28
N GLU A 151 -5.37 18.68 14.68
CA GLU A 151 -4.02 18.43 14.18
C GLU A 151 -3.55 17.01 14.54
N ARG A 152 -3.81 16.57 15.77
CA ARG A 152 -3.48 15.22 16.22
C ARG A 152 -4.23 14.16 15.41
N VAL A 153 -5.52 14.37 15.13
CA VAL A 153 -6.33 13.51 14.27
C VAL A 153 -5.70 13.37 12.88
N LEU A 154 -5.38 14.49 12.22
CA LEU A 154 -4.72 14.50 10.91
C LEU A 154 -3.38 13.75 10.95
N GLY A 155 -2.56 14.01 11.98
CA GLY A 155 -1.28 13.33 12.18
C GLY A 155 -1.44 11.82 12.39
N THR A 156 -2.45 11.38 13.14
CA THR A 156 -2.73 9.95 13.33
C THR A 156 -3.14 9.27 12.03
N PHE A 157 -4.00 9.89 11.22
CA PHE A 157 -4.34 9.35 9.89
C PHE A 157 -3.11 9.28 8.98
N ALA A 158 -2.33 10.35 8.90
CA ALA A 158 -1.09 10.37 8.11
C ALA A 158 -0.12 9.24 8.54
N ASN A 159 0.08 9.06 9.84
CA ASN A 159 0.93 8.00 10.38
C ASN A 159 0.40 6.59 10.08
N LEU A 160 -0.91 6.37 10.18
CA LEU A 160 -1.50 5.06 9.91
C LEU A 160 -1.39 4.67 8.42
N ILE A 161 -1.54 5.65 7.52
CA ILE A 161 -1.36 5.47 6.07
C ILE A 161 0.11 5.24 5.72
N ASP A 162 1.04 5.97 6.34
CA ASP A 162 2.48 5.89 6.07
C ASP A 162 3.14 4.64 6.69
N SER A 163 2.64 4.17 7.85
CA SER A 163 3.25 3.07 8.61
C SER A 163 3.44 1.74 7.86
N PRO A 164 2.50 1.21 7.04
CA PRO A 164 2.71 -0.03 6.31
C PRO A 164 3.86 0.09 5.29
N TYR A 165 3.93 1.20 4.56
CA TYR A 165 4.99 1.43 3.57
C TYR A 165 6.35 1.55 4.24
N ARG A 166 6.46 2.27 5.36
CA ARG A 166 7.72 2.34 6.12
C ARG A 166 8.20 0.96 6.54
N ARG A 167 7.31 0.13 7.09
CA ARG A 167 7.65 -1.24 7.52
C ARG A 167 8.08 -2.11 6.35
N GLU A 168 7.42 -2.01 5.19
CA GLU A 168 7.81 -2.74 4.00
C GLU A 168 9.19 -2.30 3.49
N ILE A 169 9.42 -0.99 3.35
CA ILE A 169 10.70 -0.42 2.93
C ILE A 169 11.83 -0.85 3.87
N GLU A 170 11.59 -0.83 5.18
CA GLU A 170 12.57 -1.26 6.17
C GLU A 170 12.86 -2.76 6.09
N ALA A 171 11.84 -3.60 5.86
CA ALA A 171 12.02 -5.02 5.62
C ALA A 171 12.84 -5.29 4.34
N LEU A 172 12.57 -4.55 3.26
CA LEU A 172 13.32 -4.64 2.00
C LEU A 172 14.77 -4.17 2.16
N ASN A 173 15.00 -3.08 2.89
CA ASN A 173 16.36 -2.61 3.20
C ASN A 173 17.16 -3.66 3.98
N ARG A 174 16.53 -4.34 4.96
CA ARG A 174 17.17 -5.44 5.69
C ARG A 174 17.51 -6.61 4.77
N GLY A 175 16.59 -7.00 3.88
CA GLY A 175 16.85 -8.06 2.89
C GLY A 175 17.99 -7.71 1.93
N ILE A 176 18.07 -6.47 1.46
CA ILE A 176 19.18 -5.97 0.63
C ILE A 176 20.49 -6.03 1.42
N ALA A 177 20.51 -5.50 2.65
CA ALA A 177 21.71 -5.50 3.49
C ALA A 177 22.23 -6.91 3.81
N GLU A 178 21.34 -7.90 3.92
CA GLU A 178 21.72 -9.31 4.11
C GLU A 178 22.27 -9.95 2.83
N LEU A 179 21.73 -9.58 1.66
CA LEU A 179 22.10 -10.15 0.37
C LEU A 179 23.39 -9.55 -0.21
N GLU A 180 23.65 -8.27 0.07
CA GLU A 180 24.84 -7.52 -0.37
C GLU A 180 26.16 -8.27 -0.13
N PRO A 181 26.49 -8.74 1.10
CA PRO A 181 27.72 -9.48 1.32
C PRO A 181 27.77 -10.81 0.57
N LYS A 182 26.63 -11.50 0.40
CA LYS A 182 26.57 -12.78 -0.33
C LYS A 182 26.89 -12.58 -1.81
N VAL A 183 26.34 -11.53 -2.43
CA VAL A 183 26.65 -11.12 -3.80
C VAL A 183 28.14 -10.80 -3.94
N GLN A 184 28.72 -10.04 -3.00
CA GLN A 184 30.14 -9.67 -3.06
C GLN A 184 31.06 -10.89 -2.94
N VAL A 185 30.76 -11.81 -2.03
CA VAL A 185 31.52 -13.06 -1.89
C VAL A 185 31.44 -13.90 -3.17
N ALA A 186 30.24 -14.10 -3.74
CA ALA A 186 30.08 -14.86 -4.97
C ALA A 186 30.81 -14.22 -6.16
N ARG A 187 30.72 -12.89 -6.32
CA ARG A 187 31.46 -12.14 -7.34
C ARG A 187 32.97 -12.26 -7.17
N THR A 188 33.45 -12.20 -5.93
CA THR A 188 34.87 -12.35 -5.61
C THR A 188 35.37 -13.75 -5.95
N LYS A 189 34.61 -14.80 -5.61
CA LYS A 189 34.93 -16.19 -6.02
C LYS A 189 35.02 -16.33 -7.54
N LEU A 190 34.04 -15.78 -8.27
CA LEU A 190 34.06 -15.81 -9.73
C LEU A 190 35.25 -15.04 -10.32
N TYR A 191 35.62 -13.91 -9.72
CA TYR A 191 36.80 -13.14 -10.11
C TYR A 191 38.10 -13.91 -9.85
N GLU A 192 38.27 -14.50 -8.67
CA GLU A 192 39.42 -15.34 -8.34
C GLU A 192 39.54 -16.56 -9.26
N PHE A 193 38.40 -17.20 -9.58
CA PHE A 193 38.36 -18.31 -10.54
C PHE A 193 38.84 -17.86 -11.93
N LYS A 194 38.35 -16.73 -12.44
CA LYS A 194 38.81 -16.14 -13.72
C LYS A 194 40.30 -15.79 -13.69
N ALA A 195 40.81 -15.27 -12.57
CA ALA A 195 42.22 -14.94 -12.42
C ALA A 195 43.12 -16.19 -12.39
N LYS A 196 42.70 -17.27 -11.72
CA LYS A 196 43.40 -18.55 -11.67
C LYS A 196 43.34 -19.34 -12.98
N HIS A 197 42.30 -19.13 -13.79
CA HIS A 197 42.08 -19.83 -15.06
C HIS A 197 41.90 -18.83 -16.23
N PRO A 198 42.99 -18.19 -16.71
CA PRO A 198 42.92 -17.22 -17.80
C PRO A 198 42.33 -17.78 -19.10
N SER A 199 42.49 -19.09 -19.34
CA SER A 199 41.92 -19.81 -20.48
C SER A 199 40.39 -19.92 -20.45
N VAL A 200 39.76 -19.70 -19.30
CA VAL A 200 38.29 -19.65 -19.11
C VAL A 200 37.78 -18.20 -19.15
N ALA A 201 38.64 -17.23 -18.80
CA ALA A 201 38.30 -15.81 -18.74
C ALA A 201 38.09 -15.17 -20.11
N VAL A 202 38.81 -15.66 -21.13
CA VAL A 202 38.51 -15.35 -22.53
C VAL A 202 37.35 -16.25 -22.93
N LEU A 203 36.14 -15.69 -23.03
CA LEU A 203 34.93 -16.37 -23.55
C LEU A 203 35.13 -16.73 -25.03
N THR A 204 36.04 -17.65 -25.33
CA THR A 204 36.16 -18.19 -26.67
C THR A 204 34.98 -19.15 -26.88
N PRO A 205 34.32 -19.11 -28.05
CA PRO A 205 33.31 -20.10 -28.43
C PRO A 205 33.81 -21.54 -28.23
N ASP A 206 35.13 -21.75 -28.34
CA ASP A 206 35.81 -23.03 -28.11
C ASP A 206 35.70 -23.52 -26.65
N PHE A 207 35.60 -22.64 -25.65
CA PHE A 207 35.37 -23.08 -24.26
C PHE A 207 33.94 -23.58 -24.03
N ILE A 208 32.97 -23.15 -24.82
CA ILE A 208 31.56 -23.56 -24.66
C ILE A 208 31.22 -24.71 -25.63
N ALA A 209 31.91 -24.77 -26.77
CA ALA A 209 31.67 -25.78 -27.79
C ALA A 209 32.39 -27.11 -27.49
N PRO A 210 31.73 -28.27 -27.68
CA PRO A 210 32.35 -29.58 -27.66
C PRO A 210 33.08 -29.83 -28.98
N THR A 211 34.05 -28.99 -29.34
CA THR A 211 34.96 -29.32 -30.44
C THR A 211 36.00 -30.28 -29.89
N SER A 212 36.01 -31.52 -30.37
CA SER A 212 37.06 -32.51 -30.08
C SER A 212 38.23 -32.30 -31.04
N PRO A 213 39.29 -31.56 -30.67
CA PRO A 213 40.51 -31.45 -31.48
C PRO A 213 41.19 -32.81 -31.73
N LEU A 214 40.82 -33.84 -30.97
CA LEU A 214 41.28 -35.22 -31.13
C LEU A 214 41.05 -35.79 -32.54
N GLY A 215 39.94 -35.46 -33.20
CA GLY A 215 39.63 -36.03 -34.52
C GLY A 215 40.63 -35.63 -35.61
N GLY A 216 41.17 -34.41 -35.52
CA GLY A 216 42.21 -33.93 -36.42
C GLY A 216 43.54 -34.65 -36.20
N VAL A 217 43.98 -34.73 -34.94
CA VAL A 217 45.26 -35.37 -34.58
C VAL A 217 45.24 -36.88 -34.83
N GLU A 218 44.11 -37.57 -34.60
CA GLU A 218 43.98 -39.01 -34.91
C GLU A 218 44.14 -39.26 -36.41
N SER A 219 43.53 -38.41 -37.25
CA SER A 219 43.68 -38.51 -38.71
C SER A 219 45.13 -38.24 -39.18
N GLU A 220 45.86 -37.39 -38.46
CA GLU A 220 47.28 -37.14 -38.71
C GLU A 220 48.17 -38.31 -38.27
N ILE A 221 47.85 -38.95 -37.14
CA ILE A 221 48.53 -40.17 -36.67
C ILE A 221 48.36 -41.28 -37.71
N GLU A 222 47.16 -41.52 -38.20
CA GLU A 222 46.94 -42.53 -39.24
C GLU A 222 47.70 -42.23 -40.54
N ARG A 223 47.79 -40.95 -40.94
CA ARG A 223 48.60 -40.53 -42.08
C ARG A 223 50.09 -40.77 -41.82
N ALA A 224 50.58 -40.45 -40.63
CA ALA A 224 51.97 -40.68 -40.23
C ALA A 224 52.32 -42.18 -40.16
N GLU A 225 51.42 -43.02 -39.66
CA GLU A 225 51.55 -44.49 -39.66
C GLU A 225 51.61 -45.06 -41.07
N ARG A 226 50.74 -44.58 -41.97
CA ARG A 226 50.78 -44.96 -43.39
C ARG A 226 52.12 -44.56 -44.01
N ASN A 227 52.63 -43.37 -43.71
CA ASN A 227 53.92 -42.91 -44.21
C ASN A 227 55.09 -43.73 -43.64
N LEU A 228 55.04 -44.11 -42.37
CA LEU A 228 56.03 -45.00 -41.74
C LEU A 228 56.07 -46.37 -42.43
N LYS A 229 54.90 -46.97 -42.71
CA LYS A 229 54.80 -48.26 -43.44
C LYS A 229 55.43 -48.17 -44.84
N ARG A 230 55.26 -47.05 -45.55
CA ARG A 230 55.88 -46.82 -46.87
C ARG A 230 57.40 -46.69 -46.80
N CYS A 231 57.95 -46.00 -45.78
CA CYS A 231 59.40 -45.96 -45.56
C CYS A 231 59.98 -47.36 -45.30
N TYR A 232 59.27 -48.22 -44.54
CA TYR A 232 59.67 -49.63 -44.32
C TYR A 232 59.61 -50.47 -45.59
N ALA A 233 58.60 -50.27 -46.43
CA ALA A 233 58.45 -50.94 -47.73
C ALA A 233 59.46 -50.47 -48.79
N GLY A 234 60.23 -49.41 -48.52
CA GLY A 234 61.20 -48.86 -49.47
C GLY A 234 60.57 -48.06 -50.61
N GLU A 235 59.30 -47.68 -50.48
CA GLU A 235 58.58 -46.88 -51.47
C GLU A 235 59.18 -45.46 -51.52
N ARG A 236 59.66 -45.05 -52.70
CA ARG A 236 60.10 -43.67 -52.93
C ARG A 236 58.89 -42.77 -53.09
N GLU A 237 58.97 -41.58 -52.52
CA GLU A 237 57.96 -40.56 -52.73
C GLU A 237 57.96 -40.22 -54.22
N THR A 238 56.89 -40.59 -54.91
CA THR A 238 56.71 -40.20 -56.30
C THR A 238 56.48 -38.69 -56.29
N ALA A 239 57.28 -37.96 -57.06
CA ALA A 239 57.07 -36.54 -57.25
C ALA A 239 55.60 -36.31 -57.63
N PRO A 240 54.92 -35.27 -57.08
CA PRO A 240 53.55 -35.00 -57.46
C PRO A 240 53.50 -34.91 -58.98
N ALA A 241 52.77 -35.83 -59.61
CA ALA A 241 52.47 -35.71 -61.02
C ALA A 241 51.89 -34.31 -61.24
N PRO A 242 52.29 -33.58 -62.30
CA PRO A 242 51.74 -32.26 -62.58
C PRO A 242 50.23 -32.39 -62.54
N ALA A 243 49.59 -31.64 -61.63
CA ALA A 243 48.18 -31.72 -61.27
C ALA A 243 47.35 -32.38 -62.37
N ALA A 244 47.13 -33.69 -62.25
CA ALA A 244 46.09 -34.33 -63.02
C ALA A 244 44.81 -33.64 -62.57
N LYS A 245 44.18 -32.89 -63.48
CA LYS A 245 42.93 -32.15 -63.25
C LYS A 245 42.06 -32.95 -62.28
N PRO A 246 41.57 -32.35 -61.17
CA PRO A 246 40.79 -33.09 -60.19
C PRO A 246 39.73 -33.86 -60.95
N LYS A 247 39.70 -35.18 -60.78
CA LYS A 247 38.66 -36.01 -61.40
C LYS A 247 37.34 -35.57 -60.77
N THR A 248 36.63 -34.68 -61.44
CA THR A 248 35.32 -34.13 -61.05
C THR A 248 34.20 -35.16 -61.08
N ASP A 249 34.52 -36.43 -61.33
CA ASP A 249 33.56 -37.51 -61.57
C ASP A 249 33.00 -38.13 -60.29
N GLY A 250 33.45 -37.70 -59.10
CA GLY A 250 32.91 -38.13 -57.81
C GLY A 250 31.43 -37.74 -57.63
N PRO A 251 30.55 -38.61 -57.10
CA PRO A 251 29.15 -38.29 -56.85
C PRO A 251 28.92 -37.03 -56.00
N ALA A 252 29.78 -36.68 -55.04
CA ALA A 252 29.61 -35.46 -54.25
C ALA A 252 30.00 -34.20 -55.03
N CYS A 253 31.02 -34.27 -55.89
CA CYS A 253 31.40 -33.19 -56.81
C CYS A 253 30.40 -32.96 -57.94
N ARG A 254 29.76 -34.03 -58.46
CA ARG A 254 28.63 -33.90 -59.39
C ARG A 254 27.45 -33.16 -58.77
N ARG A 255 27.15 -33.46 -57.50
CA ARG A 255 26.07 -32.79 -56.75
C ARG A 255 26.37 -31.32 -56.47
N LEU A 256 27.64 -30.96 -56.24
CA LEU A 256 28.09 -29.57 -56.13
C LEU A 256 27.80 -28.79 -57.42
N ALA A 257 28.15 -29.35 -58.58
CA ALA A 257 27.91 -28.72 -59.88
C ALA A 257 26.41 -28.47 -60.13
N GLU A 258 25.55 -29.42 -59.75
CA GLU A 258 24.08 -29.27 -59.85
C GLU A 258 23.55 -28.16 -58.93
N LEU A 259 24.02 -28.09 -57.69
CA LEU A 259 23.63 -27.03 -56.74
C LEU A 259 24.14 -25.65 -57.16
N GLN A 260 25.34 -25.57 -57.75
CA GLN A 260 25.88 -24.33 -58.32
C GLN A 260 25.06 -23.86 -59.53
N ALA A 261 24.66 -24.78 -60.41
CA ALA A 261 23.75 -24.47 -61.52
C ALA A 261 22.39 -23.97 -61.00
N ARG A 262 21.83 -24.62 -59.97
CA ARG A 262 20.58 -24.18 -59.33
C ARG A 262 20.70 -22.80 -58.69
N LYS A 263 21.82 -22.48 -58.05
CA LYS A 263 22.12 -21.15 -57.52
C LYS A 263 22.20 -20.10 -58.64
N GLN A 264 22.83 -20.43 -59.77
CA GLN A 264 22.89 -19.52 -60.92
C GLN A 264 21.50 -19.24 -61.52
N THR A 265 20.64 -20.26 -61.64
CA THR A 265 19.25 -20.07 -62.06
C THR A 265 18.47 -19.18 -61.08
N LEU A 266 18.67 -19.37 -59.78
CA LEU A 266 18.05 -18.52 -58.76
C LEU A 266 18.57 -17.08 -58.80
N LEU A 267 19.87 -16.87 -59.09
CA LEU A 267 20.45 -15.53 -59.25
C LEU A 267 20.02 -14.82 -60.54
N ALA A 268 19.53 -15.56 -61.55
CA ALA A 268 18.94 -14.97 -62.75
C ALA A 268 17.57 -14.34 -62.48
N SER A 269 16.84 -14.85 -61.48
CA SER A 269 15.47 -14.41 -61.15
C SER A 269 15.37 -13.61 -59.85
N TYR A 270 16.35 -13.76 -58.95
CA TYR A 270 16.32 -13.20 -57.59
C TYR A 270 17.63 -12.50 -57.24
N THR A 271 17.55 -11.48 -56.39
CA THR A 271 18.74 -10.78 -55.88
C THR A 271 19.55 -11.67 -54.92
N PRO A 272 20.86 -11.40 -54.75
CA PRO A 272 21.73 -12.18 -53.85
C PRO A 272 21.26 -12.25 -52.39
N SER A 273 20.41 -11.31 -51.96
CA SER A 273 19.82 -11.22 -50.62
C SER A 273 18.53 -12.03 -50.44
N HIS A 274 18.00 -12.67 -51.49
CA HIS A 274 16.74 -13.41 -51.41
C HIS A 274 16.89 -14.68 -50.54
N PRO A 275 15.93 -15.02 -49.66
CA PRO A 275 16.05 -16.16 -48.74
C PRO A 275 16.36 -17.50 -49.43
N GLU A 276 15.86 -17.71 -50.64
CA GLU A 276 16.12 -18.92 -51.42
C GLU A 276 17.55 -18.97 -51.99
N VAL A 277 18.12 -17.82 -52.35
CA VAL A 277 19.51 -17.72 -52.80
C VAL A 277 20.47 -17.95 -51.64
N VAL A 278 20.16 -17.42 -50.45
CA VAL A 278 20.94 -17.65 -49.23
C VAL A 278 20.93 -19.14 -48.84
N ARG A 279 19.75 -19.79 -48.87
CA ARG A 279 19.66 -21.23 -48.63
C ARG A 279 20.43 -22.04 -49.67
N ALA A 280 20.36 -21.67 -50.94
CA ALA A 280 21.11 -22.33 -52.01
C ALA A 280 22.63 -22.09 -51.85
N SER A 281 23.08 -20.91 -51.42
CA SER A 281 24.49 -20.65 -51.14
C SER A 281 25.02 -21.44 -49.96
N ASP A 282 24.23 -21.59 -48.90
CA ASP A 282 24.60 -22.41 -47.74
C ASP A 282 24.71 -23.89 -48.11
N GLN A 283 23.82 -24.38 -48.99
CA GLN A 283 23.87 -25.74 -49.51
C GLN A 283 25.11 -25.96 -50.40
N VAL A 284 25.45 -25.01 -51.26
CA VAL A 284 26.68 -25.05 -52.06
C VAL A 284 27.91 -25.08 -51.16
N ALA A 285 28.00 -24.21 -50.14
CA ALA A 285 29.15 -24.17 -49.23
C ALA A 285 29.35 -25.47 -48.45
N LYS A 286 28.25 -26.10 -47.99
CA LYS A 286 28.31 -27.41 -47.33
C LYS A 286 28.74 -28.53 -48.27
N GLN A 287 28.25 -28.52 -49.51
CA GLN A 287 28.57 -29.54 -50.50
C GLN A 287 29.98 -29.38 -51.07
N GLU A 288 30.53 -28.16 -51.07
CA GLU A 288 31.89 -27.85 -51.51
C GLU A 288 32.91 -28.53 -50.60
N ILE A 289 32.73 -28.47 -49.28
CA ILE A 289 33.55 -29.19 -48.30
C ILE A 289 33.47 -30.70 -48.51
N ALA A 290 32.29 -31.23 -48.86
CA ALA A 290 32.11 -32.66 -49.12
C ALA A 290 32.82 -33.11 -50.42
N CYS A 291 32.73 -32.31 -51.49
CA CYS A 291 33.47 -32.55 -52.73
C CYS A 291 34.99 -32.42 -52.52
N GLU A 292 35.45 -31.46 -51.74
CA GLU A 292 36.87 -31.29 -51.44
C GLU A 292 37.43 -32.49 -50.65
N ARG A 293 36.67 -33.01 -49.68
CA ARG A 293 37.01 -34.28 -49.00
C ARG A 293 37.03 -35.46 -49.96
N GLU A 294 36.05 -35.55 -50.86
CA GLU A 294 35.98 -36.61 -51.87
C GLU A 294 37.14 -36.54 -52.87
N GLN A 295 37.56 -35.34 -53.27
CA GLN A 295 38.73 -35.12 -54.13
C GLN A 295 40.05 -35.45 -53.42
N VAL A 296 40.14 -35.25 -52.10
CA VAL A 296 41.30 -35.67 -51.30
C VAL A 296 41.37 -37.20 -51.18
N GLU A 297 40.22 -37.89 -51.09
CA GLU A 297 40.16 -39.36 -51.08
C GLU A 297 40.35 -40.00 -52.46
N LEU A 298 39.69 -39.50 -53.51
CA LEU A 298 39.77 -40.00 -54.89
C LEU A 298 41.05 -39.54 -55.62
N GLY A 299 41.54 -38.36 -55.27
CA GLY A 299 42.77 -37.75 -55.77
C GLY A 299 43.91 -37.90 -54.76
N GLY A 300 43.99 -39.05 -54.10
CA GLY A 300 45.10 -39.45 -53.23
C GLY A 300 46.44 -39.32 -53.94
N THR A 301 46.94 -38.10 -54.02
CA THR A 301 48.33 -37.78 -54.27
C THR A 301 49.01 -38.20 -52.99
N VAL A 302 49.45 -39.44 -52.98
CA VAL A 302 50.20 -40.06 -51.91
C VAL A 302 51.49 -39.26 -51.76
N SER A 303 51.49 -38.26 -50.88
CA SER A 303 52.72 -37.67 -50.36
C SER A 303 53.10 -38.47 -49.11
N GLY A 304 54.05 -39.37 -49.30
CA GLY A 304 54.51 -40.30 -48.27
C GLY A 304 55.44 -41.34 -48.86
N GLY A 305 56.66 -41.42 -48.34
CA GLY A 305 57.71 -42.32 -48.82
C GLY A 305 59.09 -41.70 -48.64
N ILE A 306 60.11 -42.35 -49.21
CA ILE A 306 61.50 -41.88 -49.15
C ILE A 306 61.66 -40.68 -50.10
N LYS A 307 61.95 -39.49 -49.55
CA LYS A 307 62.21 -38.27 -50.33
C LYS A 307 63.43 -38.41 -51.24
N PRO A 308 63.48 -37.72 -52.39
CA PRO A 308 64.66 -37.71 -53.25
C PRO A 308 65.88 -37.16 -52.49
N GLY A 309 66.94 -37.97 -52.39
CA GLY A 309 68.16 -37.65 -51.64
C GLY A 309 68.19 -38.16 -50.18
N GLN A 310 67.11 -38.73 -49.68
CA GLN A 310 67.02 -39.29 -48.33
C GLN A 310 67.30 -40.80 -48.33
N THR A 311 68.01 -41.32 -47.34
CA THR A 311 68.18 -42.78 -47.18
C THR A 311 66.93 -43.40 -46.52
N GLN A 312 66.74 -44.71 -46.71
CA GLN A 312 65.63 -45.43 -46.08
C GLN A 312 65.66 -45.30 -44.55
N ALA A 313 66.84 -45.39 -43.94
CA ALA A 313 67.02 -45.18 -42.49
C ALA A 313 66.57 -43.78 -42.05
N GLN A 314 66.97 -42.73 -42.77
CA GLN A 314 66.55 -41.36 -42.50
C GLN A 314 65.03 -41.15 -42.66
N CYS A 315 64.38 -41.85 -43.60
CA CYS A 315 62.91 -41.82 -43.77
C CYS A 315 62.20 -42.42 -42.55
N ILE A 316 62.67 -43.60 -42.11
CA ILE A 316 62.11 -44.31 -40.96
C ILE A 316 62.28 -43.49 -39.68
N ASP A 317 63.46 -42.93 -39.43
CA ASP A 317 63.73 -42.15 -38.22
C ASP A 317 62.89 -40.86 -38.18
N ALA A 318 62.77 -40.15 -39.30
CA ALA A 318 61.93 -38.96 -39.39
C ALA A 318 60.43 -39.27 -39.21
N ALA A 319 59.94 -40.37 -39.80
CA ALA A 319 58.56 -40.80 -39.66
C ALA A 319 58.24 -41.25 -38.22
N LYS A 320 59.16 -41.98 -37.56
CA LYS A 320 59.05 -42.34 -36.14
C LYS A 320 59.02 -41.11 -35.25
N ALA A 321 59.94 -40.16 -35.45
CA ALA A 321 59.99 -38.94 -34.67
C ALA A 321 58.70 -38.10 -34.80
N ARG A 322 58.12 -38.04 -36.01
CA ARG A 322 56.83 -37.37 -36.25
C ARG A 322 55.67 -38.10 -35.56
N LEU A 323 55.64 -39.42 -35.62
CA LEU A 323 54.62 -40.24 -34.97
C LEU A 323 54.69 -40.12 -33.44
N GLU A 324 55.90 -40.15 -32.85
CA GLU A 324 56.10 -39.88 -31.43
C GLU A 324 55.73 -38.45 -31.02
N ALA A 325 55.95 -37.46 -31.87
CA ALA A 325 55.51 -36.09 -31.62
C ALA A 325 53.98 -35.98 -31.61
N LEU A 326 53.30 -36.60 -32.58
CA LEU A 326 51.84 -36.65 -32.66
C LEU A 326 51.22 -37.44 -31.50
N HIS A 327 51.84 -38.54 -31.06
CA HIS A 327 51.40 -39.28 -29.87
C HIS A 327 51.54 -38.44 -28.59
N ARG A 328 52.64 -37.67 -28.45
CA ARG A 328 52.81 -36.73 -27.33
C ARG A 328 51.77 -35.62 -27.35
N GLU A 329 51.44 -35.11 -28.54
CA GLU A 329 50.41 -34.11 -28.75
C GLU A 329 49.01 -34.65 -28.40
N LYS A 330 48.67 -35.86 -28.86
CA LYS A 330 47.43 -36.58 -28.49
C LYS A 330 47.28 -36.70 -26.98
N VAL A 331 48.32 -37.17 -26.27
CA VAL A 331 48.30 -37.30 -24.81
C VAL A 331 48.12 -35.94 -24.12
N ASN A 332 48.72 -34.86 -24.66
CA ASN A 332 48.55 -33.52 -24.10
C ASN A 332 47.11 -33.00 -24.31
N ILE A 333 46.55 -33.23 -25.50
CA ILE A 333 45.16 -32.88 -25.82
C ILE A 333 44.18 -33.68 -24.97
N GLU A 334 44.38 -34.99 -24.79
CA GLU A 334 43.58 -35.84 -23.91
C GLU A 334 43.60 -35.33 -22.46
N LYS A 335 44.77 -34.97 -21.94
CA LYS A 335 44.92 -34.40 -20.59
C LYS A 335 44.18 -33.07 -20.43
N GLN A 336 44.20 -32.22 -21.45
CA GLN A 336 43.47 -30.95 -21.45
C GLN A 336 41.96 -31.17 -21.62
N ALA A 337 41.56 -32.13 -22.44
CA ALA A 337 40.17 -32.51 -22.69
C ALA A 337 39.50 -33.08 -21.43
N ILE A 338 40.24 -33.78 -20.56
CA ILE A 338 39.71 -34.28 -19.27
C ILE A 338 39.53 -33.14 -18.25
N LYS A 339 40.41 -32.14 -18.23
CA LYS A 339 40.34 -31.01 -17.28
C LYS A 339 39.30 -29.95 -17.65
N LYS A 340 39.06 -29.76 -18.94
CA LYS A 340 38.10 -28.79 -19.48
C LYS A 340 36.66 -28.95 -18.95
N PRO A 341 36.03 -30.15 -18.93
CA PRO A 341 34.65 -30.30 -18.47
C PRO A 341 34.49 -29.98 -16.98
N ALA A 342 35.46 -30.33 -16.13
CA ALA A 342 35.41 -29.97 -14.71
C ALA A 342 35.47 -28.44 -14.50
N LEU A 343 36.33 -27.74 -15.25
CA LEU A 343 36.41 -26.27 -15.20
C LEU A 343 35.16 -25.59 -15.79
N GLN A 344 34.55 -26.17 -16.82
CA GLN A 344 33.28 -25.69 -17.38
C GLN A 344 32.14 -25.81 -16.37
N GLN A 345 32.07 -26.93 -15.64
CA GLN A 345 31.07 -27.16 -14.60
C GLN A 345 31.25 -26.15 -13.45
N GLU A 346 32.46 -26.00 -12.91
CA GLU A 346 32.73 -25.06 -11.82
C GLU A 346 32.43 -23.61 -12.22
N TRP A 347 32.78 -23.21 -13.45
CA TRP A 347 32.41 -21.89 -13.99
C TRP A 347 30.90 -21.74 -14.13
N ALA A 348 30.20 -22.75 -14.64
CA ALA A 348 28.75 -22.72 -14.81
C ALA A 348 28.04 -22.59 -13.46
N GLU A 349 28.50 -23.31 -12.43
CA GLU A 349 27.98 -23.22 -11.06
C GLU A 349 28.20 -21.83 -10.46
N LEU A 350 29.43 -21.31 -10.51
CA LEU A 350 29.76 -19.97 -9.99
C LEU A 350 29.03 -18.85 -10.73
N SER A 351 28.92 -18.95 -12.05
CA SER A 351 28.21 -17.97 -12.87
C SER A 351 26.70 -18.00 -12.61
N LEU A 352 26.12 -19.18 -12.44
CA LEU A 352 24.72 -19.34 -12.08
C LEU A 352 24.45 -18.75 -10.68
N GLU A 353 25.30 -19.03 -9.70
CA GLU A 353 25.18 -18.47 -8.34
C GLU A 353 25.20 -16.94 -8.36
N VAL A 354 26.17 -16.33 -9.07
CA VAL A 354 26.25 -14.86 -9.21
C VAL A 354 25.01 -14.30 -9.91
N ASN A 355 24.56 -14.92 -11.01
CA ASN A 355 23.38 -14.46 -11.75
C ASN A 355 22.11 -14.57 -10.90
N GLN A 356 21.96 -15.64 -10.12
CA GLN A 356 20.82 -15.81 -9.21
C GLN A 356 20.81 -14.74 -8.13
N LEU A 357 21.95 -14.52 -7.44
CA LEU A 357 22.07 -13.51 -6.40
C LEU A 357 21.87 -12.08 -6.94
N ASP A 358 22.42 -11.78 -8.11
CA ASP A 358 22.23 -10.49 -8.78
C ASP A 358 20.76 -10.27 -9.18
N SER A 359 20.09 -11.30 -9.68
CA SER A 359 18.66 -11.21 -10.03
C SER A 359 17.79 -10.97 -8.80
N GLN A 360 18.08 -11.64 -7.67
CA GLN A 360 17.39 -11.44 -6.41
C GLN A 360 17.63 -10.02 -5.86
N MET A 361 18.87 -9.53 -5.95
CA MET A 361 19.22 -8.17 -5.53
C MET A 361 18.46 -7.13 -6.34
N ARG A 362 18.45 -7.25 -7.68
CA ARG A 362 17.69 -6.36 -8.56
C ARG A 362 16.20 -6.40 -8.25
N ALA A 363 15.62 -7.58 -8.07
CA ALA A 363 14.21 -7.74 -7.71
C ALA A 363 13.86 -7.05 -6.38
N LEU A 364 14.72 -7.13 -5.35
CA LEU A 364 14.51 -6.42 -4.09
C LEU A 364 14.64 -4.90 -4.24
N GLN A 365 15.61 -4.43 -5.03
CA GLN A 365 15.81 -3.01 -5.32
C GLN A 365 14.63 -2.42 -6.11
N ASP A 366 14.15 -3.13 -7.13
CA ASP A 366 12.98 -2.73 -7.92
C ASP A 366 11.72 -2.69 -7.04
N ARG A 367 11.54 -3.69 -6.17
CA ARG A 367 10.41 -3.70 -5.23
C ARG A 367 10.50 -2.56 -4.22
N ARG A 368 11.70 -2.21 -3.74
CA ARG A 368 11.94 -1.07 -2.87
C ARG A 368 11.58 0.25 -3.58
N ALA A 369 12.02 0.42 -4.82
CA ALA A 369 11.70 1.61 -5.62
C ALA A 369 10.18 1.79 -5.78
N ARG A 370 9.48 0.70 -6.15
CA ARG A 370 8.00 0.71 -6.25
C ARG A 370 7.31 1.00 -4.91
N SER A 371 7.81 0.45 -3.80
CA SER A 371 7.23 0.72 -2.47
C SER A 371 7.43 2.18 -2.05
N ILE A 372 8.56 2.80 -2.40
CA ILE A 372 8.81 4.23 -2.19
C ILE A 372 7.87 5.08 -3.06
N GLU A 373 7.71 4.73 -4.34
CA GLU A 373 6.78 5.41 -5.24
C GLU A 373 5.34 5.34 -4.72
N ASN A 374 4.86 4.15 -4.37
CA ASN A 374 3.52 3.96 -3.80
C ASN A 374 3.33 4.74 -2.50
N ARG A 375 4.37 4.85 -1.66
CA ARG A 375 4.33 5.66 -0.45
C ARG A 375 4.17 7.15 -0.75
N LEU A 376 4.84 7.66 -1.79
CA LEU A 376 4.71 9.05 -2.23
C LEU A 376 3.32 9.32 -2.82
N VAL A 377 2.79 8.40 -3.62
CA VAL A 377 1.41 8.47 -4.13
C VAL A 377 0.43 8.52 -2.96
N ALA A 378 0.52 7.60 -2.00
CA ALA A 378 -0.35 7.60 -0.83
C ALA A 378 -0.24 8.88 0.02
N ALA A 379 0.96 9.49 0.09
CA ALA A 379 1.15 10.77 0.77
C ALA A 379 0.48 11.93 0.04
N ASN A 380 0.55 11.96 -1.30
CA ASN A 380 -0.15 12.95 -2.11
C ASN A 380 -1.67 12.76 -2.03
N ASP A 381 -2.15 11.53 -2.15
CA ASP A 381 -3.57 11.18 -2.01
C ASP A 381 -4.11 11.62 -0.64
N PHE A 382 -3.31 11.49 0.43
CA PHE A 382 -3.68 12.00 1.74
C PHE A 382 -3.88 13.53 1.73
N GLN A 383 -2.98 14.29 1.10
CA GLN A 383 -3.10 15.75 1.02
C GLN A 383 -4.30 16.20 0.18
N GLU A 384 -4.64 15.47 -0.87
CA GLU A 384 -5.77 15.80 -1.74
C GLU A 384 -7.13 15.43 -1.12
N ASN A 385 -7.19 14.27 -0.46
CA ASN A 385 -8.42 13.70 0.08
C ASN A 385 -8.80 14.27 1.46
N PHE A 386 -7.82 14.68 2.28
CA PHE A 386 -8.08 15.26 3.60
C PHE A 386 -8.07 16.79 3.52
N GLN A 387 -9.26 17.38 3.47
CA GLN A 387 -9.43 18.83 3.45
C GLN A 387 -10.03 19.30 4.77
N LEU A 388 -9.34 20.23 5.42
CA LEU A 388 -9.91 20.93 6.57
C LEU A 388 -11.01 21.87 6.06
N VAL A 389 -12.27 21.50 6.28
CA VAL A 389 -13.43 22.28 5.80
C VAL A 389 -13.69 23.44 6.75
N ASP A 390 -13.82 23.12 8.03
CA ASP A 390 -14.15 24.11 9.06
C ASP A 390 -13.05 24.11 10.13
N PRO A 391 -12.16 25.13 10.14
CA PRO A 391 -11.18 25.28 11.19
C PRO A 391 -11.85 25.72 12.50
N PRO A 392 -11.29 25.35 13.66
CA PRO A 392 -11.88 25.70 14.95
C PRO A 392 -11.80 27.19 15.24
N ARG A 393 -12.96 27.80 15.44
CA ARG A 393 -13.12 29.22 15.76
C ARG A 393 -13.46 29.41 17.23
N VAL A 394 -13.07 30.57 17.78
CA VAL A 394 -13.46 30.95 19.13
C VAL A 394 -14.97 31.22 19.13
N PRO A 395 -15.77 30.46 19.92
CA PRO A 395 -17.21 30.68 19.97
C PRO A 395 -17.52 32.02 20.63
N GLN A 396 -18.34 32.83 19.95
CA GLN A 396 -18.74 34.15 20.46
C GLN A 396 -19.91 34.05 21.46
N LEU A 397 -20.72 33.00 21.34
CA LEU A 397 -21.92 32.77 22.15
C LEU A 397 -21.75 31.45 22.92
N PRO A 398 -22.24 31.38 24.18
CA PRO A 398 -22.23 30.13 24.93
C PRO A 398 -23.24 29.14 24.32
N ALA A 399 -22.84 27.87 24.23
CA ALA A 399 -23.71 26.80 23.76
C ALA A 399 -24.75 26.41 24.81
N LYS A 400 -24.40 26.49 26.10
CA LYS A 400 -25.31 26.16 27.21
C LYS A 400 -25.22 27.20 28.34
N PRO A 401 -26.35 27.51 29.01
CA PRO A 401 -27.72 27.12 28.64
C PRO A 401 -28.26 27.89 27.43
N GLU A 402 -29.01 27.22 26.55
CA GLU A 402 -29.68 27.88 25.43
C GLU A 402 -30.69 28.90 25.93
N ARG A 403 -30.54 30.15 25.50
CA ARG A 403 -31.35 31.28 26.01
C ARG A 403 -32.86 31.02 25.91
N ASN A 404 -33.32 30.52 24.77
CA ASN A 404 -34.74 30.33 24.50
C ASN A 404 -35.31 29.16 25.30
N GLN A 405 -34.64 28.00 25.30
CA GLN A 405 -35.10 26.83 26.05
C GLN A 405 -35.16 27.11 27.55
N PHE A 406 -34.13 27.77 28.09
CA PHE A 406 -34.08 28.13 29.51
C PHE A 406 -35.21 29.11 29.88
N MET A 407 -35.47 30.12 29.04
CA MET A 407 -36.55 31.08 29.27
C MET A 407 -37.94 30.42 29.20
N ILE A 408 -38.21 29.59 28.20
CA ILE A 408 -39.50 28.89 28.05
C ILE A 408 -39.75 28.00 29.26
N MET A 409 -38.74 27.24 29.70
CA MET A 409 -38.86 26.36 30.85
C MET A 409 -39.09 27.14 32.16
N GLY A 410 -38.40 28.27 32.35
CA GLY A 410 -38.63 29.15 33.50
C GLY A 410 -40.03 29.76 33.51
N ILE A 411 -40.55 30.19 32.36
CA ILE A 411 -41.93 30.69 32.23
C ILE A 411 -42.93 29.58 32.53
N ALA A 412 -42.74 28.38 31.97
CA ALA A 412 -43.63 27.24 32.20
C ALA A 412 -43.69 26.85 33.68
N ILE A 413 -42.54 26.75 34.35
CA ILE A 413 -42.46 26.46 35.79
C ILE A 413 -43.15 27.55 36.60
N THR A 414 -42.88 28.82 36.29
CA THR A 414 -43.51 29.96 36.97
C THR A 414 -45.03 29.95 36.79
N ALA A 415 -45.52 29.66 35.59
CA ALA A 415 -46.96 29.60 35.30
C ALA A 415 -47.65 28.49 36.07
N ILE A 416 -47.03 27.30 36.16
CA ILE A 416 -47.56 26.17 36.93
C ILE A 416 -47.61 26.52 38.42
N ILE A 417 -46.53 27.08 38.98
CA ILE A 417 -46.49 27.51 40.38
C ILE A 417 -47.53 28.60 40.65
N GLY A 418 -47.68 29.56 39.73
CA GLY A 418 -48.69 30.62 39.81
C GLY A 418 -50.11 30.08 39.86
N LEU A 419 -50.43 29.12 38.99
CA LEU A 419 -51.74 28.45 38.98
C LEU A 419 -52.00 27.66 40.27
N ILE A 420 -51.00 26.93 40.77
CA ILE A 420 -51.13 26.15 42.02
C ILE A 420 -51.37 27.09 43.21
N LEU A 421 -50.56 28.15 43.35
CA LEU A 421 -50.71 29.11 44.44
C LEU A 421 -52.05 29.86 44.36
N ALA A 422 -52.49 30.21 43.15
CA ALA A 422 -53.75 30.89 42.95
C ALA A 422 -54.95 29.99 43.26
N ALA A 423 -54.90 28.72 42.85
CA ALA A 423 -55.91 27.71 43.18
C ALA A 423 -55.96 27.41 44.69
N LEU A 424 -54.82 27.28 45.36
CA LEU A 424 -54.75 27.13 46.82
C LEU A 424 -55.37 28.33 47.52
N ARG A 425 -55.03 29.55 47.10
CA ARG A 425 -55.59 30.79 47.67
C ARG A 425 -57.11 30.86 47.48
N GLU A 426 -57.61 30.44 46.33
CA GLU A 426 -59.06 30.40 46.08
C GLU A 426 -59.75 29.34 46.95
N ALA A 427 -59.13 28.16 47.12
CA ALA A 427 -59.66 27.09 47.97
C ALA A 427 -59.76 27.49 49.46
N PHE A 428 -58.84 28.33 49.96
CA PHE A 428 -58.91 28.88 51.31
C PHE A 428 -59.84 30.10 51.44
N ARG A 429 -60.35 30.66 50.34
CA ARG A 429 -61.26 31.82 50.36
C ARG A 429 -62.72 31.35 50.42
N GLN A 430 -63.40 31.66 51.53
CA GLN A 430 -64.82 31.39 51.72
C GLN A 430 -65.70 32.55 51.19
N SER A 431 -65.60 32.90 49.91
CA SER A 431 -66.37 34.03 49.34
C SER A 431 -67.03 33.67 48.00
N PHE A 432 -68.37 33.67 48.02
CA PHE A 432 -69.25 33.47 46.88
C PHE A 432 -69.40 34.79 46.10
N LEU A 433 -69.29 34.79 44.75
CA LEU A 433 -69.58 36.00 43.96
C LEU A 433 -70.91 35.94 43.23
N ASP A 434 -71.35 34.75 42.81
CA ASP A 434 -72.56 34.64 42.02
C ASP A 434 -73.74 34.28 42.93
N PRO A 435 -74.88 34.99 42.85
CA PRO A 435 -76.09 34.61 43.57
C PRO A 435 -76.51 33.18 43.21
N THR A 436 -76.38 32.77 41.95
CA THR A 436 -76.64 31.39 41.48
C THR A 436 -75.75 30.35 42.16
N GLU A 437 -74.50 30.66 42.46
CA GLU A 437 -73.59 29.74 43.18
C GLU A 437 -73.94 29.60 44.66
N PHE A 438 -74.41 30.69 45.27
CA PHE A 438 -74.94 30.65 46.63
C PHE A 438 -76.22 29.81 46.69
N GLU A 439 -77.13 29.98 45.73
CA GLU A 439 -78.36 29.19 45.60
C GLU A 439 -78.07 27.70 45.41
N GLU A 440 -77.11 27.34 44.54
CA GLU A 440 -76.74 25.95 44.29
C GLU A 440 -76.07 25.26 45.49
N GLN A 441 -75.21 25.95 46.24
CA GLN A 441 -74.48 25.35 47.36
C GLN A 441 -75.24 25.35 48.68
N THR A 442 -76.14 26.32 48.89
CA THR A 442 -76.89 26.48 50.14
C THR A 442 -78.36 26.04 50.03
N GLY A 443 -78.88 25.88 48.81
CA GLY A 443 -80.29 25.56 48.55
C GLY A 443 -81.26 26.70 48.87
N LEU A 444 -80.76 27.91 49.15
CA LEU A 444 -81.53 29.08 49.55
C LEU A 444 -81.61 30.08 48.40
N GLN A 445 -82.83 30.50 48.04
CA GLN A 445 -83.07 31.48 46.98
C GLN A 445 -82.58 32.88 47.36
N VAL A 446 -81.83 33.53 46.48
CA VAL A 446 -81.26 34.86 46.70
C VAL A 446 -82.30 35.93 46.37
N LEU A 447 -82.73 36.67 47.40
CA LEU A 447 -83.82 37.66 47.29
C LEU A 447 -83.36 39.03 46.77
N ALA A 448 -82.10 39.42 47.03
CA ALA A 448 -81.52 40.67 46.56
C ALA A 448 -79.98 40.57 46.59
N VAL A 449 -79.34 41.14 45.56
CA VAL A 449 -77.87 41.32 45.53
C VAL A 449 -77.60 42.80 45.78
N LEU A 450 -76.86 43.11 46.84
CA LEU A 450 -76.37 44.47 47.01
C LEU A 450 -75.19 44.70 46.06
N PRO A 451 -75.20 45.79 45.27
CA PRO A 451 -74.08 46.13 44.40
C PRO A 451 -72.85 46.50 45.26
N ASP A 452 -71.69 46.01 44.83
CA ASP A 452 -70.41 46.35 45.46
C ASP A 452 -70.13 47.85 45.19
N LEU A 453 -69.97 48.64 46.26
CA LEU A 453 -69.80 50.09 46.21
C LEU A 453 -68.35 50.52 45.91
N SER A 454 -67.47 49.59 45.54
CA SER A 454 -66.03 49.83 45.36
C SER A 454 -65.57 50.15 43.94
N ASP A 455 -66.46 50.11 42.93
CA ASP A 455 -66.19 50.57 41.57
C ASP A 455 -66.74 51.99 41.35
N SER A 456 -66.01 53.01 41.82
CA SER A 456 -66.19 54.43 41.44
C SER A 456 -64.84 55.10 41.19
#